data_AF-A0AAN6FB62-F1
#
_entry.id   AF-A0AAN6FB62-F1
#
_cell.length_a   1.000
_cell.length_b   1.000
_cell.length_c   1.000
_cell.angle_alpha   90.00
_cell.angle_beta   90.00
_cell.angle_gamma   90.00
#
_symmetry.space_group_name_H-M   'P 1'
#
loop_
_entity.id
_entity.type
_entity.pdbx_description
1 polymer ?
#
loop_
_entity_poly.entity_id
_entity_poly.type
_entity_poly.pdbx_seq_one_letter_code
_entity_poly.pdbx_strand_id
1 'polypeptide(L)'
;MARAVPLWPFLLFGVIEPALLALADAGFPPQAKLLVLLLGNVYLLLALLAVICIWTPHRSVAVYYLIAVGLGDLGHVYATYQVWGEAFWDLNLWNDLMWGNVDTSAFFHLNRWATLLGLFGRLGR
;
A
#
# COMPACT_ATOMS: atom_id res chain seq x y z
N MET A 1 -23.22 12.12 8.01
CA MET A 1 -22.21 12.66 8.94
C MET A 1 -20.91 11.89 8.71
N ALA A 2 -20.01 12.43 7.88
CA ALA A 2 -18.75 11.78 7.53
C ALA A 2 -17.76 11.99 8.69
N ARG A 3 -17.40 10.90 9.39
CA ARG A 3 -16.27 10.92 10.31
C ARG A 3 -15.01 10.90 9.45
N ALA A 4 -14.22 11.98 9.54
CA ALA A 4 -12.93 12.11 8.88
C ALA A 4 -12.06 10.90 9.23
N VAL A 5 -11.82 10.03 8.25
CA VAL A 5 -10.79 9.01 8.39
C VAL A 5 -9.47 9.77 8.49
N PRO A 6 -8.62 9.50 9.51
CA PRO A 6 -7.36 10.21 9.66
C PRO A 6 -6.55 10.09 8.37
N LEU A 7 -6.22 11.23 7.75
CA LEU A 7 -5.44 11.28 6.52
C LEU A 7 -3.94 11.07 6.78
N TRP A 8 -3.52 11.10 8.05
CA TRP A 8 -2.12 10.97 8.44
C TRP A 8 -1.45 9.66 7.96
N PRO A 9 -2.10 8.48 7.90
CA PRO A 9 -1.46 7.27 7.36
C PRO A 9 -1.16 7.42 5.86
N PHE A 10 -2.08 8.03 5.09
CA PHE A 10 -1.88 8.25 3.66
C PHE A 10 -0.78 9.30 3.39
N LEU A 11 -0.66 10.30 4.25
CA LEU A 11 0.40 11.30 4.14
C LEU A 11 1.77 10.74 4.53
N LEU A 12 1.83 9.95 5.61
CA LEU A 12 3.08 9.36 6.10
C LEU A 12 3.61 8.32 5.11
N PHE A 13 2.80 7.30 4.78
CA PHE A 13 3.21 6.17 3.93
C PHE A 13 3.13 6.48 2.43
N GLY A 14 2.22 7.36 2.00
CA GLY A 14 1.99 7.63 0.58
C GLY A 14 2.78 8.81 0.00
N VAL A 15 3.29 9.72 0.83
CA VAL A 15 3.96 10.95 0.36
C VAL A 15 5.27 11.22 1.09
N ILE A 16 5.28 11.26 2.43
CA ILE A 16 6.44 11.70 3.21
C ILE A 16 7.59 10.69 3.14
N GLU A 17 7.30 9.41 3.35
CA GLU A 17 8.29 8.34 3.32
C GLU A 17 8.94 8.13 1.94
N PRO A 18 8.19 8.06 0.81
CA PRO A 18 8.81 8.00 -0.52
C PRO A 18 9.56 9.29 -0.88
N ALA A 19 9.12 10.46 -0.40
CA ALA A 19 9.86 11.71 -0.62
C ALA A 19 11.19 11.74 0.14
N LEU A 20 11.23 11.24 1.39
CA LEU A 20 12.46 11.12 2.17
C LEU A 20 13.45 10.13 1.53
N LEU A 21 12.96 9.01 1.01
CA LEU A 21 13.77 8.06 0.24
C LEU A 21 14.29 8.65 -1.08
N ALA A 22 13.50 9.47 -1.76
CA ALA A 22 13.91 10.14 -3.00
C ALA A 22 14.93 11.27 -2.77
N LEU A 23 14.88 11.92 -1.59
CA LEU A 23 15.81 12.98 -1.19
C LEU A 23 17.12 12.44 -0.61
N ALA A 24 17.14 11.18 -0.16
CA ALA A 24 18.37 10.50 0.23
C ALA A 24 19.20 10.19 -1.03
N ASP A 25 20.16 11.06 -1.35
CA ASP A 25 21.13 10.86 -2.43
C ASP A 25 22.16 9.79 -2.02
N ALA A 26 21.68 8.55 -1.85
CA ALA A 26 22.55 7.38 -1.80
C ALA A 26 23.07 7.13 -3.22
N GLY A 27 24.33 6.73 -3.36
CA GLY A 27 25.05 6.50 -4.62
C GLY A 27 24.45 5.38 -5.48
N PHE A 28 23.19 5.51 -5.86
CA PHE A 28 22.46 4.61 -6.72
C PHE A 28 22.94 4.79 -8.16
N PRO A 29 23.05 3.70 -8.94
CA PRO A 29 23.17 3.80 -10.38
C PRO A 29 22.04 4.68 -10.94
N PRO A 30 22.29 5.51 -11.98
CA PRO A 30 21.27 6.39 -12.55
C PRO A 30 19.96 5.68 -12.92
N GLN A 31 20.04 4.42 -13.33
CA GLN A 31 18.91 3.56 -13.64
C GLN A 31 18.05 3.25 -12.40
N ALA A 32 18.67 2.97 -11.25
CA ALA A 32 17.95 2.71 -10.01
C ALA A 32 17.26 3.98 -9.49
N LYS A 33 17.93 5.14 -9.58
CA LYS A 33 17.32 6.44 -9.22
C LYS A 33 16.10 6.75 -10.09
N LEU A 34 16.20 6.54 -11.41
CA LEU A 34 15.05 6.70 -12.31
C LEU A 34 13.90 5.76 -11.97
N LEU A 35 14.17 4.48 -11.69
CA LEU A 35 13.15 3.50 -11.32
C LEU A 35 12.43 3.88 -10.02
N VAL A 36 13.15 4.33 -8.99
CA VAL A 36 12.55 4.78 -7.72
C VAL A 36 11.65 6.00 -7.94
N LEU A 37 12.08 6.98 -8.73
CA LEU A 37 11.26 8.16 -9.03
C LEU A 37 10.00 7.82 -9.83
N LEU A 38 10.11 6.95 -10.83
CA LEU A 38 8.95 6.48 -11.60
C LEU A 38 7.99 5.66 -10.74
N LEU A 39 8.52 4.81 -9.85
CA LEU A 39 7.72 4.04 -8.90
C LEU A 39 6.97 4.97 -7.93
N GLY A 40 7.65 5.98 -7.39
CA GLY A 40 7.03 7.00 -6.54
C GLY A 40 5.91 7.76 -7.26
N ASN A 41 6.11 8.10 -8.53
CA ASN A 41 5.06 8.74 -9.34
C ASN A 41 3.84 7.83 -9.54
N VAL A 42 4.04 6.53 -9.79
CA VAL A 42 2.95 5.55 -9.91
C VAL A 42 2.21 5.39 -8.57
N TYR A 43 2.92 5.35 -7.44
CA TYR A 43 2.30 5.28 -6.12
C TYR A 43 1.47 6.53 -5.79
N LEU A 44 1.95 7.72 -6.14
CA LEU A 44 1.16 8.95 -5.99
C LEU A 44 -0.12 8.90 -6.83
N LEU A 45 -0.04 8.44 -8.09
CA LEU A 45 -1.21 8.25 -8.95
C LEU A 45 -2.20 7.24 -8.35
N LEU A 46 -1.71 6.09 -7.86
CA LEU A 46 -2.53 5.06 -7.22
C LEU A 46 -3.19 5.57 -5.93
N ALA A 47 -2.51 6.42 -5.15
CA ALA A 47 -3.08 7.05 -3.97
C ALA A 47 -4.24 8.01 -4.33
N LEU A 48 -4.10 8.79 -5.40
CA LEU A 48 -5.19 9.65 -5.89
C LEU A 48 -6.38 8.82 -6.42
N LEU A 49 -6.10 7.74 -7.16
CA LEU A 49 -7.13 6.80 -7.61
C LEU A 49 -7.85 6.14 -6.43
N ALA A 50 -7.14 5.78 -5.37
CA ALA A 50 -7.73 5.23 -4.14
C ALA A 50 -8.80 6.14 -3.56
N VAL A 51 -8.49 7.44 -3.44
CA VAL A 51 -9.43 8.44 -2.92
C VAL A 51 -10.69 8.50 -3.80
N ILE A 52 -10.53 8.55 -5.12
CA ILE A 52 -11.64 8.62 -6.07
C ILE A 52 -12.51 7.35 -5.99
N CYS A 53 -11.89 6.17 -5.97
CA CYS A 53 -12.59 4.88 -5.95
C CYS A 53 -13.30 4.60 -4.63
N ILE A 54 -12.85 5.18 -3.52
CA ILE A 54 -13.52 5.02 -2.20
C ILE A 54 -14.63 6.07 -2.02
N TRP A 55 -14.48 7.28 -2.57
CA TRP A 55 -15.50 8.34 -2.47
C TRP A 55 -16.67 8.16 -3.45
N THR A 56 -16.61 7.19 -4.35
CA THR A 56 -17.67 6.95 -5.33
C THR A 56 -18.99 6.49 -4.67
N PRO A 57 -20.16 6.96 -5.15
CA PRO A 57 -21.46 6.46 -4.71
C PRO A 57 -21.75 5.04 -5.25
N HIS A 58 -21.02 4.59 -6.27
CA HIS A 58 -21.24 3.29 -6.89
C HIS A 58 -20.53 2.18 -6.10
N ARG A 59 -21.32 1.42 -5.33
CA ARG A 59 -20.82 0.28 -4.54
C ARG A 59 -19.92 -0.68 -5.33
N SER A 60 -20.26 -0.97 -6.59
CA SER A 60 -19.49 -1.89 -7.43
C SER A 60 -18.05 -1.43 -7.60
N VAL A 61 -17.82 -0.13 -7.80
CA VAL A 61 -16.48 0.44 -7.97
C VAL A 61 -15.67 0.28 -6.69
N ALA A 62 -16.25 0.58 -5.52
CA ALA A 62 -15.58 0.41 -4.24
C ALA A 62 -15.23 -1.08 -3.96
N VAL A 63 -16.14 -2.01 -4.28
CA VAL A 63 -15.90 -3.45 -4.13
C VAL A 63 -14.77 -3.93 -5.05
N TYR A 64 -14.84 -3.63 -6.34
CA TYR A 64 -13.79 -4.05 -7.28
C TYR A 64 -12.45 -3.41 -6.97
N TYR A 65 -12.45 -2.16 -6.52
CA TYR A 65 -11.25 -1.49 -6.03
C TYR A 65 -10.63 -2.22 -4.83
N LEU A 66 -11.43 -2.56 -3.81
CA LEU A 66 -10.94 -3.28 -2.63
C LEU A 66 -10.37 -4.65 -2.98
N ILE A 67 -10.99 -5.37 -3.93
CA ILE A 67 -10.48 -6.65 -4.43
C ILE A 67 -9.15 -6.45 -5.18
N ALA A 68 -9.11 -5.49 -6.12
CA ALA A 68 -7.92 -5.24 -6.93
C ALA A 68 -6.71 -4.85 -6.07
N VAL A 69 -6.91 -3.93 -5.12
CA VAL A 69 -5.83 -3.53 -4.20
C VAL A 69 -5.49 -4.64 -3.22
N GLY A 70 -6.48 -5.42 -2.76
CA GLY A 70 -6.23 -6.61 -1.94
C GLY A 70 -5.33 -7.63 -2.64
N LEU A 71 -5.48 -7.83 -3.95
CA LEU A 71 -4.55 -8.66 -4.74
C LEU A 71 -3.16 -8.02 -4.84
N GLY A 72 -3.09 -6.69 -4.96
CA GLY A 72 -1.83 -5.93 -4.91
C GLY A 72 -1.07 -6.13 -3.60
N ASP A 73 -1.77 -6.14 -2.46
CA ASP A 73 -1.21 -6.38 -1.14
C ASP A 73 -0.49 -7.76 -1.08
N LEU A 74 -1.07 -8.80 -1.69
CA LEU A 74 -0.42 -10.12 -1.80
C LEU A 74 0.79 -10.09 -2.73
N GLY A 75 0.74 -9.26 -3.78
CA GLY A 75 1.87 -9.02 -4.68
C GLY A 75 3.09 -8.48 -3.93
N HIS A 76 2.90 -7.54 -3.00
CA HIS A 76 3.98 -7.01 -2.16
C HIS A 76 4.61 -8.09 -1.29
N VAL A 77 3.78 -8.91 -0.61
CA VAL A 77 4.26 -10.01 0.23
C VAL A 77 5.01 -11.05 -0.59
N TYR A 78 4.46 -11.45 -1.74
CA TYR A 78 5.08 -12.43 -2.63
C TYR A 78 6.40 -11.94 -3.22
N ALA A 79 6.46 -10.71 -3.74
CA ALA A 79 7.69 -10.15 -4.29
C ALA A 79 8.79 -10.08 -3.23
N THR A 80 8.43 -9.73 -2.00
CA THR A 80 9.36 -9.69 -0.88
C THR A 80 9.85 -11.09 -0.50
N TYR A 81 8.94 -12.07 -0.44
CA TYR A 81 9.28 -13.48 -0.23
C TYR A 81 10.24 -14.02 -1.31
N GLN A 82 10.01 -13.68 -2.59
CA GLN A 82 10.86 -14.12 -3.69
C GLN A 82 12.30 -13.61 -3.59
N VAL A 83 12.53 -12.43 -3.00
CA VAL A 83 13.87 -11.86 -2.84
C VAL A 83 14.57 -12.42 -1.60
N TRP A 84 13.84 -12.60 -0.50
CA TRP A 84 14.42 -13.01 0.79
C TRP A 84 14.48 -14.54 0.98
N GLY A 85 13.64 -15.30 0.28
CA GLY A 85 13.60 -16.76 0.37
C GLY A 85 13.29 -17.25 1.78
N GLU A 86 14.11 -18.17 2.30
CA GLU A 86 13.90 -18.75 3.63
C GLU A 86 14.07 -17.74 4.77
N ALA A 87 14.91 -16.71 4.59
CA ALA A 87 15.14 -15.65 5.58
C ALA A 87 13.89 -14.77 5.79
N PHE A 88 12.91 -14.83 4.89
CA PHE A 88 11.63 -14.14 5.04
C PHE A 88 10.93 -14.53 6.35
N TRP A 89 11.08 -15.78 6.80
CA TRP A 89 10.41 -16.30 8.00
C TRP A 89 11.07 -15.91 9.31
N ASP A 90 12.29 -15.37 9.27
CA ASP A 90 12.98 -14.90 10.47
C ASP A 90 12.68 -13.42 10.72
N LEU A 91 11.66 -13.17 11.53
CA LEU A 91 11.20 -11.83 11.89
C LEU A 91 12.30 -10.97 12.56
N ASN A 92 13.35 -11.59 13.11
CA ASN A 92 14.44 -10.84 13.74
C ASN A 92 15.37 -10.19 12.71
N LEU A 93 15.34 -10.65 11.46
CA LEU A 93 16.12 -10.09 10.36
C LEU A 93 15.39 -8.97 9.63
N TRP A 94 14.12 -8.72 9.97
CA TRP A 94 13.30 -7.72 9.28
C TRP A 94 13.76 -6.31 9.62
N ASN A 95 14.17 -5.57 8.59
CA ASN A 95 14.42 -4.14 8.66
C ASN A 95 13.12 -3.34 8.43
N ASP A 96 13.19 -2.01 8.56
CA ASP A 96 12.03 -1.11 8.41
C ASP A 96 11.31 -1.31 7.07
N LEU A 97 12.07 -1.59 5.99
CA LEU A 97 11.52 -1.85 4.66
C LEU A 97 10.72 -3.17 4.60
N MET A 98 11.15 -4.22 5.31
CA MET A 98 10.42 -5.49 5.43
C MET A 98 9.11 -5.31 6.19
N TRP A 99 9.16 -4.64 7.35
CA TRP A 99 7.97 -4.32 8.12
C TRP A 99 6.99 -3.49 7.28
N GLY A 100 7.49 -2.45 6.59
CA GLY A 100 6.70 -1.63 5.68
C GLY A 100 6.03 -2.44 4.56
N ASN A 101 6.78 -3.31 3.87
CA ASN A 101 6.24 -4.02 2.70
C ASN A 101 5.39 -5.25 3.04
N VAL A 102 5.67 -5.95 4.13
CA VAL A 102 5.01 -7.22 4.44
C VAL A 102 3.91 -7.04 5.48
N ASP A 103 4.24 -6.45 6.63
CA ASP A 103 3.28 -6.32 7.74
C ASP A 103 2.16 -5.34 7.37
N THR A 104 2.51 -4.16 6.85
CA THR A 104 1.52 -3.17 6.40
C THR A 104 0.61 -3.74 5.31
N SER A 105 1.17 -4.47 4.35
CA SER A 105 0.40 -5.11 3.27
C SER A 105 -0.53 -6.20 3.80
N ALA A 106 -0.05 -7.06 4.69
CA ALA A 106 -0.87 -8.09 5.32
C ALA A 106 -2.01 -7.47 6.14
N PHE A 107 -1.73 -6.42 6.91
CA PHE A 107 -2.72 -5.69 7.68
C PHE A 107 -3.80 -5.08 6.77
N PHE A 108 -3.42 -4.38 5.70
CA PHE A 108 -4.40 -3.81 4.77
C PHE A 108 -5.20 -4.90 4.05
N HIS A 109 -4.58 -5.98 3.63
CA HIS A 109 -5.25 -7.11 3.00
C HIS A 109 -6.39 -7.64 3.87
N LEU A 110 -6.09 -7.94 5.14
CA LEU A 110 -7.08 -8.44 6.10
C LEU A 110 -8.23 -7.44 6.30
N ASN A 111 -7.92 -6.15 6.46
CA ASN A 111 -8.94 -5.11 6.64
C ASN A 111 -9.83 -4.95 5.39
N ARG A 112 -9.27 -5.10 4.19
CA ARG A 112 -10.04 -5.05 2.93
C ARG A 112 -11.01 -6.22 2.83
N TRP A 113 -10.55 -7.44 3.08
CA TRP A 113 -11.43 -8.61 3.10
C TRP A 113 -12.49 -8.52 4.18
N ALA A 114 -12.13 -8.07 5.38
CA ALA A 114 -13.09 -7.82 6.46
C ALA A 114 -14.16 -6.80 6.04
N THR A 115 -13.78 -5.74 5.31
CA THR A 115 -14.71 -4.75 4.76
C THR A 115 -15.63 -5.36 3.70
N LEU A 116 -15.08 -6.18 2.80
CA LEU A 116 -15.85 -6.88 1.75
C LEU A 116 -16.86 -7.88 2.34
N LEU A 117 -16.48 -8.57 3.41
CA LEU A 117 -17.34 -9.49 4.17
C LEU A 117 -18.36 -8.77 5.05
N GLY A 118 -18.25 -7.44 5.18
CA GLY A 118 -19.21 -6.61 5.91
C GLY A 118 -18.99 -6.57 7.43
N LEU A 119 -17.81 -6.95 7.93
CA LEU A 119 -17.48 -6.91 9.36
C LEU A 119 -17.52 -5.48 9.93
N PHE A 120 -17.28 -4.47 9.09
CA PHE A 120 -17.34 -3.05 9.47
C PHE A 120 -18.64 -2.36 9.00
N GLY A 121 -19.63 -3.12 8.55
CA GLY A 121 -20.87 -2.62 7.96
C GLY A 121 -20.95 -2.82 6.43
N ARG A 122 -22.12 -2.50 5.85
CA ARG A 122 -22.36 -2.71 4.42
C ARG A 122 -21.83 -1.53 3.60
N LEU A 123 -20.98 -1.83 2.61
CA LEU A 123 -20.53 -0.87 1.60
C LEU A 123 -21.72 -0.33 0.76
N GLY A 124 -21.85 0.99 0.66
CA GLY A 124 -22.79 1.67 -0.24
C GLY A 124 -24.27 1.51 0.11
N ARG A 125 -24.69 2.02 1.27
CA ARG A 125 -26.10 2.32 1.55
C ARG A 125 -26.53 3.60 0.86
#